data_AF-A0A1G0LN46-F1
#
_entry.id   AF-A0A1G0LN46-F1
#
_cell.length_a   1.000
_cell.length_b   1.000
_cell.length_c   1.000
_cell.angle_alpha   90.00
_cell.angle_beta   90.00
_cell.angle_gamma   90.00
#
_symmetry.space_group_name_H-M   'P 1'
#
loop_
_entity.id
_entity.type
_entity.pdbx_description
1 polymer ?
#
loop_
_entity_poly.entity_id
_entity_poly.type
_entity_poly.pdbx_seq_one_letter_code
_entity_poly.pdbx_strand_id
1 'polypeptide(L)'
;MAAAPAAAVRAQQGDLPPAGHGTLRQDQVGVRIVTPTTAVRVMPLDERVIRLLAPDAYRSLHELALSRASDIAQAARSGGQDSVALFMVTFFGLLPQTQFSPDQVYVTGQSREFRPIGIVPLTPGFAEARLDQRQQAAAIYLFESGIDVLRPFAVSYGVQASEQWNQSLRLLDAERARVWSRARQTAPQPSPPE
;
A
#
# COMPACT_ATOMS: atom_id res chain seq x y z
N MET A 1 28.80 -14.64 24.69
CA MET A 1 29.03 -13.27 24.21
C MET A 1 27.94 -12.95 23.20
N ALA A 2 26.80 -12.43 23.66
CA ALA A 2 25.60 -12.24 22.85
C ALA A 2 25.07 -10.82 23.05
N ALA A 3 25.28 -9.96 22.07
CA ALA A 3 24.66 -8.64 21.99
C ALA A 3 24.72 -8.15 20.53
N ALA A 4 23.84 -8.66 19.66
CA ALA A 4 23.57 -8.04 18.37
C ALA A 4 22.23 -8.49 17.73
N PRO A 5 21.07 -8.12 18.29
CA PRO A 5 19.87 -7.95 17.45
C PRO A 5 19.38 -6.49 17.42
N ALA A 6 19.82 -5.63 18.35
CA ALA A 6 19.30 -4.27 18.47
C ALA A 6 19.82 -3.28 17.39
N ALA A 7 20.97 -3.56 16.77
CA ALA A 7 21.55 -2.69 15.75
C ALA A 7 20.87 -2.83 14.37
N ALA A 8 20.43 -4.04 14.02
CA ALA A 8 19.72 -4.31 12.77
C ALA A 8 18.32 -3.68 12.75
N VAL A 9 17.62 -3.68 13.89
CA VAL A 9 16.32 -3.02 14.05
C VAL A 9 16.45 -1.49 13.98
N ARG A 10 17.53 -0.90 14.52
CA ARG A 10 17.82 0.54 14.40
C ARG A 10 18.15 0.98 12.97
N ALA A 11 18.82 0.15 12.17
CA ALA A 11 19.10 0.45 10.77
C ALA A 11 17.82 0.45 9.91
N GLN A 12 16.84 -0.42 10.22
CA GLN A 12 15.53 -0.41 9.55
C GLN A 12 14.61 0.74 10.00
N GLN A 13 14.78 1.24 11.23
CA GLN A 13 14.08 2.43 11.73
C GLN A 13 14.67 3.76 11.23
N GLY A 14 15.89 3.75 10.66
CA GLY A 14 16.55 4.93 10.09
C GLY A 14 16.18 5.27 8.63
N ASP A 15 15.45 4.40 7.93
CA ASP A 15 15.09 4.58 6.50
C ASP A 15 13.59 4.89 6.28
N LEU A 16 12.79 4.93 7.34
CA LEU A 16 11.40 5.35 7.23
C LEU A 16 11.34 6.88 7.02
N PRO A 17 10.64 7.37 5.97
CA PRO A 17 10.44 8.79 5.80
C PRO A 17 9.77 9.41 7.03
N PRO A 18 10.15 10.62 7.47
CA PRO A 18 9.45 11.32 8.55
C PRO A 18 7.96 11.47 8.23
N ALA A 19 7.10 10.98 9.13
CA ALA A 19 5.65 11.07 8.95
C ALA A 19 5.17 12.53 8.98
N GLY A 20 4.08 12.84 8.27
CA GLY A 20 3.46 14.16 8.28
C GLY A 20 4.15 15.22 7.43
N HIS A 21 5.21 14.87 6.71
CA HIS A 21 5.93 15.80 5.82
C HIS A 21 5.73 15.50 4.32
N GLY A 22 4.98 14.46 3.96
CA GLY A 22 4.67 14.11 2.57
C GLY A 22 3.65 15.04 1.92
N THR A 23 3.63 15.05 0.59
CA THR A 23 2.73 15.89 -0.23
C THR A 23 2.10 15.14 -1.39
N LEU A 24 2.48 13.87 -1.62
CA LEU A 24 1.91 13.08 -2.71
C LEU A 24 0.45 12.73 -2.43
N ARG A 25 -0.35 12.71 -3.50
CA ARG A 25 -1.75 12.27 -3.41
C ARG A 25 -1.86 10.78 -3.70
N GLN A 26 -2.90 10.15 -3.16
CA GLN A 26 -3.17 8.73 -3.35
C GLN A 26 -3.37 8.35 -4.84
N ASP A 27 -3.95 9.24 -5.65
CA ASP A 27 -4.14 9.01 -7.09
C ASP A 27 -2.83 9.07 -7.89
N GLN A 28 -1.77 9.68 -7.34
CA GLN A 28 -0.43 9.74 -7.94
C GLN A 28 0.41 8.50 -7.58
N VAL A 29 0.06 7.84 -6.48
CA VAL A 29 0.79 6.70 -5.93
C VAL A 29 -0.13 5.49 -5.89
N GLY A 30 -0.27 4.83 -7.03
CA GLY A 30 -1.11 3.67 -7.16
C GLY A 30 -1.14 3.18 -8.60
N VAL A 31 -1.44 1.90 -8.76
CA VAL A 31 -1.64 1.30 -10.07
C VAL A 31 -3.12 1.29 -10.38
N ARG A 32 -3.49 1.84 -11.55
CA ARG A 32 -4.85 1.78 -12.06
C ARG A 32 -4.91 0.84 -13.25
N ILE A 33 -5.86 -0.07 -13.22
CA ILE A 33 -6.19 -1.01 -14.30
C ILE A 33 -7.65 -0.74 -14.69
N VAL A 34 -7.94 -0.72 -15.97
CA VAL A 34 -9.30 -0.51 -16.49
C VAL A 34 -9.66 -1.67 -17.39
N THR A 35 -10.81 -2.27 -17.12
CA THR A 35 -11.47 -3.25 -17.99
C THR A 35 -12.71 -2.59 -18.60
N PRO A 36 -13.44 -3.24 -19.53
CA PRO A 36 -14.64 -2.68 -20.12
C PRO A 36 -15.73 -2.29 -19.10
N THR A 37 -15.78 -2.96 -17.95
CA THR A 37 -16.86 -2.81 -16.95
C THR A 37 -16.37 -2.30 -15.60
N THR A 38 -15.08 -2.45 -15.29
CA THR A 38 -14.54 -2.23 -13.95
C THR A 38 -13.23 -1.46 -14.03
N ALA A 39 -13.02 -0.49 -13.14
CA ALA A 39 -11.68 0.02 -12.86
C ALA A 39 -11.18 -0.53 -11.53
N VAL A 40 -9.91 -0.87 -11.45
CA VAL A 40 -9.26 -1.37 -10.23
C VAL A 40 -8.11 -0.43 -9.90
N ARG A 41 -8.06 0.03 -8.65
CA ARG A 41 -6.93 0.77 -8.09
C ARG A 41 -6.24 -0.10 -7.04
N VAL A 42 -4.93 -0.19 -7.13
CA VAL A 42 -4.10 -0.98 -6.21
C VAL A 42 -2.98 -0.10 -5.68
N MET A 43 -2.81 -0.05 -4.36
CA MET A 43 -1.81 0.78 -3.71
C MET A 43 -1.20 0.05 -2.51
N PRO A 44 0.13 0.01 -2.36
CA PRO A 44 0.75 -0.55 -1.16
C PRO A 44 0.43 0.28 0.09
N LEU A 45 0.23 -0.40 1.23
CA LEU A 45 0.03 0.21 2.55
C LEU A 45 1.32 0.20 3.39
N ASP A 46 2.48 0.06 2.75
CA ASP A 46 3.79 0.09 3.42
C ASP A 46 4.12 1.50 3.94
N GLU A 47 4.63 1.59 5.17
CA GLU A 47 5.03 2.84 5.82
C GLU A 47 6.05 3.65 5.02
N ARG A 48 6.93 2.99 4.26
CA ARG A 48 7.90 3.64 3.36
C ARG A 48 7.22 4.39 2.22
N VAL A 49 5.99 4.00 1.87
CA VAL A 49 5.17 4.61 0.83
C VAL A 49 4.17 5.60 1.43
N ILE A 50 3.33 5.17 2.38
CA ILE A 50 2.21 5.99 2.85
C ILE A 50 2.66 7.25 3.60
N ARG A 51 3.85 7.27 4.21
CA ARG A 51 4.42 8.48 4.85
C ARG A 51 4.82 9.59 3.87
N LEU A 52 5.00 9.24 2.59
CA LEU A 52 5.29 10.20 1.52
C LEU A 52 4.02 10.86 0.98
N LEU A 53 2.86 10.36 1.36
CA LEU A 53 1.58 10.98 1.03
C LEU A 53 1.33 12.23 1.87
N ALA A 54 0.39 13.06 1.42
CA ALA A 54 -0.12 14.19 2.18
C ALA A 54 -0.56 13.76 3.59
N PRO A 55 -0.39 14.60 4.63
CA PRO A 55 -0.54 14.19 6.02
C PRO A 55 -1.91 13.58 6.35
N ASP A 56 -2.98 14.11 5.76
CA ASP A 56 -4.34 13.60 5.96
C ASP A 56 -4.53 12.22 5.33
N ALA A 57 -3.98 12.01 4.12
CA ALA A 57 -4.02 10.72 3.44
C ALA A 57 -3.18 9.67 4.20
N TYR A 58 -1.98 10.04 4.66
CA TYR A 58 -1.16 9.19 5.52
C TYR A 58 -1.94 8.77 6.77
N ARG A 59 -2.48 9.74 7.52
CA ARG A 59 -3.22 9.47 8.75
C ARG A 59 -4.40 8.55 8.48
N SER A 60 -5.20 8.83 7.46
CA SER A 60 -6.37 8.01 7.13
C SER A 60 -6.00 6.56 6.82
N LEU A 61 -4.95 6.33 6.01
CA LEU A 61 -4.53 4.98 5.62
C LEU A 61 -3.83 4.22 6.74
N HIS A 62 -3.02 4.92 7.54
CA HIS A 62 -2.38 4.36 8.72
C HIS A 62 -3.41 3.92 9.75
N GLU A 63 -4.35 4.80 10.12
CA GLU A 63 -5.45 4.47 11.05
C GLU A 63 -6.36 3.36 10.50
N LEU A 64 -6.61 3.34 9.19
CA LEU A 64 -7.35 2.26 8.55
C LEU A 64 -6.65 0.90 8.76
N ALA A 65 -5.35 0.83 8.49
CA ALA A 65 -4.58 -0.40 8.69
C ALA A 65 -4.55 -0.83 10.17
N LEU A 66 -4.38 0.13 11.09
CA LEU A 66 -4.43 -0.11 12.54
C LEU A 66 -5.80 -0.63 12.99
N SER A 67 -6.89 0.00 12.53
CA SER A 67 -8.26 -0.41 12.87
C SER A 67 -8.61 -1.83 12.41
N ARG A 68 -7.89 -2.34 11.41
CA ARG A 68 -8.04 -3.68 10.84
C ARG A 68 -6.94 -4.65 11.27
N ALA A 69 -6.08 -4.27 12.22
CA ALA A 69 -4.91 -5.06 12.58
C ALA A 69 -5.27 -6.48 13.08
N SER A 70 -6.37 -6.64 13.81
CA SER A 70 -6.85 -7.96 14.26
C SER A 70 -7.24 -8.85 13.09
N ASP A 71 -8.01 -8.32 12.15
CA ASP A 71 -8.52 -9.03 10.98
C ASP A 71 -7.38 -9.41 10.04
N ILE A 72 -6.42 -8.48 9.84
CA ILE A 72 -5.19 -8.69 9.08
C ILE A 72 -4.35 -9.80 9.73
N ALA A 73 -4.11 -9.74 11.05
CA ALA A 73 -3.33 -10.74 11.75
C ALA A 73 -4.01 -12.13 11.73
N GLN A 74 -5.34 -12.19 11.79
CA GLN A 74 -6.08 -13.43 11.61
C GLN A 74 -5.92 -13.98 10.19
N ALA A 75 -6.09 -13.15 9.16
CA ALA A 75 -5.94 -13.57 7.77
C ALA A 75 -4.52 -14.04 7.44
N ALA A 76 -3.48 -13.35 7.95
CA ALA A 76 -2.08 -13.74 7.80
C ALA A 76 -1.79 -15.13 8.41
N ARG A 77 -2.26 -15.37 9.64
CA ARG A 77 -2.12 -16.67 10.32
C ARG A 77 -2.82 -17.80 9.57
N SER A 78 -4.03 -17.56 9.06
CA SER A 78 -4.74 -18.53 8.23
C SER A 78 -4.00 -18.87 6.93
N GLY A 79 -3.26 -17.91 6.38
CA GLY A 79 -2.36 -18.10 5.24
C GLY A 79 -0.99 -18.69 5.59
N GLY A 80 -0.72 -19.02 6.86
CA GLY A 80 0.54 -19.59 7.31
C GLY A 80 1.74 -18.63 7.21
N GLN A 81 1.50 -17.31 7.24
CA GLN A 81 2.55 -16.30 7.10
C GLN A 81 2.68 -15.46 8.38
N ASP A 82 3.92 -15.33 8.86
CA ASP A 82 4.26 -14.47 10.00
C ASP A 82 4.37 -12.98 9.60
N SER A 83 4.58 -12.71 8.31
CA SER A 83 4.69 -11.37 7.74
C SER A 83 4.04 -11.31 6.36
N VAL A 84 3.38 -10.20 6.07
CA VAL A 84 2.59 -10.00 4.84
C VAL A 84 2.84 -8.63 4.24
N ALA A 85 2.76 -8.53 2.91
CA ALA A 85 2.71 -7.26 2.22
C ALA A 85 1.24 -6.84 2.06
N LEU A 86 0.91 -5.62 2.49
CA LEU A 86 -0.46 -5.10 2.48
C LEU A 86 -0.69 -4.17 1.30
N PHE A 87 -1.79 -4.39 0.59
CA PHE A 87 -2.23 -3.53 -0.51
C PHE A 87 -3.69 -3.14 -0.32
N MET A 88 -4.00 -1.87 -0.44
CA MET A 88 -5.39 -1.43 -0.57
C MET A 88 -5.80 -1.61 -2.03
N VAL A 89 -6.89 -2.35 -2.23
CA VAL A 89 -7.49 -2.57 -3.54
C VAL A 89 -8.90 -2.00 -3.54
N THR A 90 -9.19 -1.14 -4.52
CA THR A 90 -10.51 -0.56 -4.73
C THR A 90 -11.00 -0.87 -6.13
N PHE A 91 -12.16 -1.52 -6.21
CA PHE A 91 -12.90 -1.75 -7.44
C PHE A 91 -13.93 -0.63 -7.64
N PHE A 92 -14.11 -0.21 -8.88
CA PHE A 92 -15.08 0.80 -9.28
C PHE A 92 -15.95 0.25 -10.41
N GLY A 93 -17.26 0.23 -10.21
CA GLY A 93 -18.21 -0.16 -11.25
C GLY A 93 -18.35 0.94 -12.30
N LEU A 94 -18.08 0.61 -13.56
CA LEU A 94 -18.28 1.54 -14.69
C LEU A 94 -19.69 1.39 -15.27
N LEU A 95 -20.28 0.20 -15.16
CA LEU A 95 -21.63 -0.14 -15.59
C LEU A 95 -22.49 -0.65 -14.41
N PRO A 96 -23.83 -0.63 -14.53
CA PRO A 96 -24.72 -1.25 -13.55
C PRO A 96 -24.49 -2.77 -13.45
N GLN A 97 -24.70 -3.35 -12.25
CA GLN A 97 -24.56 -4.79 -12.00
C GLN A 97 -23.22 -5.39 -12.50
N THR A 98 -22.15 -4.61 -12.48
CA THR A 98 -20.79 -5.03 -12.81
C THR A 98 -20.34 -6.11 -11.84
N GLN A 99 -20.00 -7.28 -12.34
CA GLN A 99 -19.33 -8.31 -11.54
C GLN A 99 -17.82 -8.03 -11.48
N PHE A 100 -17.22 -8.12 -10.29
CA PHE A 100 -15.77 -8.07 -10.12
C PHE A 100 -15.27 -9.37 -9.48
N SER A 101 -13.98 -9.66 -9.61
CA SER A 101 -13.40 -10.91 -9.13
C SER A 101 -12.27 -10.62 -8.15
N PRO A 102 -12.52 -10.62 -6.83
CA PRO A 102 -11.51 -10.29 -5.84
C PRO A 102 -10.20 -11.08 -6.01
N ASP A 103 -10.29 -12.38 -6.29
CA ASP A 103 -9.14 -13.29 -6.35
C ASP A 103 -8.29 -13.14 -7.63
N GLN A 104 -8.71 -12.29 -8.58
CA GLN A 104 -7.99 -12.09 -9.85
C GLN A 104 -7.00 -10.92 -9.81
N VAL A 105 -6.71 -10.37 -8.64
CA VAL A 105 -5.67 -9.33 -8.48
C VAL A 105 -4.35 -10.00 -8.12
N TYR A 106 -3.34 -9.84 -8.98
CA TYR A 106 -2.01 -10.38 -8.76
C TYR A 106 -0.96 -9.28 -8.83
N VAL A 107 0.14 -9.48 -8.11
CA VAL A 107 1.32 -8.61 -8.16
C VAL A 107 2.47 -9.41 -8.74
N THR A 108 3.16 -8.87 -9.74
CA THR A 108 4.31 -9.52 -10.36
C THR A 108 5.54 -8.66 -10.16
N GLY A 109 6.51 -9.18 -9.40
CA GLY A 109 7.77 -8.50 -9.10
C GLY A 109 8.94 -9.45 -9.29
N GLN A 110 10.03 -8.98 -9.93
CA GLN A 110 11.26 -9.77 -10.14
C GLN A 110 11.00 -11.17 -10.73
N SER A 111 10.15 -11.25 -11.76
CA SER A 111 9.73 -12.51 -12.42
C SER A 111 8.98 -13.51 -11.56
N ARG A 112 8.56 -13.12 -10.34
CA ARG A 112 7.68 -13.90 -9.47
C ARG A 112 6.29 -13.28 -9.45
N GLU A 113 5.27 -14.10 -9.63
CA GLU A 113 3.87 -13.73 -9.42
C GLU A 113 3.47 -14.03 -7.97
N PHE A 114 2.82 -13.06 -7.34
CA PHE A 114 2.31 -13.11 -5.98
C PHE A 114 0.78 -13.08 -6.04
N ARG A 115 0.17 -14.09 -5.42
CA ARG A 115 -1.28 -14.21 -5.26
C ARG A 115 -1.69 -13.71 -3.88
N PRO A 116 -2.91 -13.18 -3.72
CA PRO A 116 -3.39 -12.82 -2.40
C PRO A 116 -3.55 -14.08 -1.55
N ILE A 117 -3.02 -14.04 -0.33
CA ILE A 117 -3.16 -15.11 0.67
C ILE A 117 -4.32 -14.84 1.63
N GLY A 118 -4.87 -13.62 1.58
CA GLY A 118 -6.01 -13.20 2.36
C GLY A 118 -6.58 -11.88 1.86
N ILE A 119 -7.88 -11.69 2.06
CA ILE A 119 -8.60 -10.46 1.70
C ILE A 119 -9.42 -10.04 2.91
N VAL A 120 -9.23 -8.80 3.36
CA VAL A 120 -9.97 -8.19 4.46
C VAL A 120 -10.89 -7.11 3.88
N PRO A 121 -12.20 -7.39 3.72
CA PRO A 121 -13.17 -6.42 3.21
C PRO A 121 -13.23 -5.14 4.05
N LEU A 122 -13.25 -3.98 3.38
CA LEU A 122 -13.41 -2.67 4.02
C LEU A 122 -14.83 -2.11 3.85
N THR A 123 -15.46 -2.38 2.70
CA THR A 123 -16.81 -1.93 2.38
C THR A 123 -17.86 -3.03 2.62
N PRO A 124 -19.06 -2.69 3.13
CA PRO A 124 -20.19 -3.61 3.13
C PRO A 124 -20.49 -4.13 1.72
N GLY A 125 -20.95 -5.39 1.61
CA GLY A 125 -21.31 -5.99 0.32
C GLY A 125 -20.12 -6.39 -0.57
N PHE A 126 -18.86 -6.20 -0.13
CA PHE A 126 -17.68 -6.63 -0.91
C PHE A 126 -17.75 -8.11 -1.33
N ALA A 127 -18.24 -8.98 -0.43
CA ALA A 127 -18.36 -10.42 -0.66
C ALA A 127 -19.38 -10.77 -1.76
N GLU A 128 -20.30 -9.87 -2.11
CA GLU A 128 -21.28 -10.09 -3.18
C GLU A 128 -20.63 -9.99 -4.57
N ALA A 129 -19.40 -9.47 -4.64
CA ALA A 129 -18.61 -9.37 -5.87
C ALA A 129 -19.35 -8.65 -7.01
N ARG A 130 -20.23 -7.70 -6.65
CA ARG A 130 -21.07 -6.94 -7.57
C ARG A 130 -21.06 -5.45 -7.23
N LEU A 131 -21.07 -4.62 -8.26
CA LEU A 131 -21.07 -3.16 -8.17
C LEU A 131 -22.08 -2.57 -9.15
N ASP A 132 -22.83 -1.58 -8.70
CA ASP A 132 -23.54 -0.69 -9.60
C ASP A 132 -22.63 0.41 -10.17
N GLN A 133 -23.14 1.14 -11.15
CA GLN A 133 -22.40 2.22 -11.79
C GLN A 133 -22.00 3.29 -10.77
N ARG A 134 -20.72 3.68 -10.77
CA ARG A 134 -20.09 4.62 -9.81
C ARG A 134 -20.03 4.10 -8.37
N GLN A 135 -20.46 2.88 -8.09
CA GLN A 135 -20.23 2.24 -6.81
C GLN A 135 -18.77 1.78 -6.71
N GLN A 136 -18.26 1.76 -5.49
CA GLN A 136 -16.94 1.21 -5.19
C GLN A 136 -17.01 0.13 -4.11
N ALA A 137 -16.12 -0.85 -4.21
CA ALA A 137 -15.88 -1.84 -3.18
C ALA A 137 -14.37 -1.87 -2.88
N ALA A 138 -14.00 -1.85 -1.61
CA ALA A 138 -12.60 -1.82 -1.19
C ALA A 138 -12.29 -2.94 -0.20
N ALA A 139 -11.06 -3.42 -0.25
CA ALA A 139 -10.51 -4.39 0.70
C ALA A 139 -9.00 -4.20 0.86
N ILE A 140 -8.45 -4.71 1.96
CA ILE A 140 -7.01 -4.87 2.16
C ILE A 140 -6.64 -6.28 1.71
N TYR A 141 -5.74 -6.36 0.74
CA TYR A 141 -5.19 -7.59 0.21
C TYR A 141 -3.87 -7.88 0.93
N LEU A 142 -3.74 -9.11 1.37
CA LEU A 142 -2.54 -9.64 1.99
C LEU A 142 -1.82 -10.48 0.94
N PHE A 143 -0.57 -10.17 0.69
CA PHE A 143 0.33 -10.97 -0.13
C PHE A 143 1.47 -11.52 0.74
N GLU A 144 2.11 -12.58 0.28
CA GLU A 144 3.33 -13.10 0.91
C GLU A 144 4.41 -12.02 1.00
N SER A 145 5.22 -12.08 2.07
CA SER A 145 6.40 -11.23 2.22
C SER A 145 7.44 -11.57 1.13
N GLY A 146 7.72 -10.60 0.26
CA GLY A 146 8.61 -10.80 -0.89
C GLY A 146 8.44 -9.73 -1.98
N ILE A 147 7.30 -9.05 -1.96
CA ILE A 147 7.09 -7.86 -2.79
C ILE A 147 7.86 -6.68 -2.18
N ASP A 148 8.94 -6.27 -2.85
CA ASP A 148 9.63 -5.03 -2.52
C ASP A 148 8.94 -3.84 -3.18
N VAL A 149 8.14 -3.11 -2.41
CA VAL A 149 7.35 -1.97 -2.91
C VAL A 149 8.21 -0.80 -3.41
N LEU A 150 9.50 -0.78 -3.05
CA LEU A 150 10.45 0.22 -3.54
C LEU A 150 11.16 -0.21 -4.84
N ARG A 151 10.75 -1.33 -5.43
CA ARG A 151 11.23 -1.80 -6.73
C ARG A 151 10.10 -1.86 -7.76
N PRO A 152 10.45 -1.90 -9.07
CA PRO A 152 9.48 -2.15 -10.13
C PRO A 152 8.65 -3.41 -9.88
N PHE A 153 7.33 -3.27 -9.98
CA PHE A 153 6.40 -4.39 -10.05
C PHE A 153 5.23 -4.04 -10.97
N ALA A 154 4.59 -5.06 -11.53
CA ALA A 154 3.35 -4.95 -12.26
C ALA A 154 2.18 -5.41 -11.39
N VAL A 155 1.00 -4.85 -11.64
CA VAL A 155 -0.25 -5.38 -11.09
C VAL A 155 -1.08 -5.87 -12.25
N SER A 156 -1.68 -7.05 -12.09
CA SER A 156 -2.62 -7.61 -13.07
C SER A 156 -4.00 -7.81 -12.46
N TYR A 157 -5.01 -7.64 -13.31
CA TYR A 157 -6.39 -7.96 -13.02
C TYR A 157 -7.03 -8.66 -14.22
N GLY A 158 -7.33 -9.95 -14.07
CA GLY A 158 -7.74 -10.80 -15.19
C GLY A 158 -6.64 -10.87 -16.26
N VAL A 159 -6.97 -10.52 -17.50
CA VAL A 159 -6.03 -10.49 -18.63
C VAL A 159 -5.29 -9.14 -18.79
N GLN A 160 -5.65 -8.15 -17.98
CA GLN A 160 -5.05 -6.81 -18.04
C GLN A 160 -3.90 -6.70 -17.04
N ALA A 161 -2.79 -6.10 -17.45
CA ALA A 161 -1.65 -5.81 -16.59
C ALA A 161 -1.22 -4.36 -16.73
N SER A 162 -0.66 -3.79 -15.65
CA SER A 162 -0.18 -2.43 -15.62
C SER A 162 1.14 -2.34 -14.86
N GLU A 163 2.12 -1.70 -15.50
CA GLU A 163 3.43 -1.37 -14.92
C GLU A 163 3.49 0.08 -14.42
N GLN A 164 2.33 0.70 -14.20
CA GLN A 164 2.24 2.10 -13.77
C GLN A 164 3.03 2.39 -12.48
N TRP A 165 3.25 1.37 -11.64
CA TRP A 165 4.05 1.51 -10.44
C TRP A 165 5.46 2.08 -10.71
N ASN A 166 6.04 1.77 -11.86
CA ASN A 166 7.36 2.28 -12.27
C ASN A 166 7.39 3.82 -12.34
N GLN A 167 6.26 4.45 -12.65
CA GLN A 167 6.11 5.89 -12.64
C GLN A 167 5.97 6.42 -11.21
N SER A 168 5.17 5.74 -10.38
CA SER A 168 5.01 6.07 -8.96
C SER A 168 6.34 5.98 -8.19
N LEU A 169 7.21 5.01 -8.49
CA LEU A 169 8.54 4.90 -7.88
C LEU A 169 9.37 6.17 -8.04
N ARG A 170 9.40 6.74 -9.25
CA ARG A 170 10.13 7.99 -9.50
C ARG A 170 9.57 9.17 -8.70
N LEU A 171 8.25 9.22 -8.53
CA LEU A 171 7.60 10.23 -7.70
C LEU A 171 7.94 10.02 -6.21
N LEU A 172 7.93 8.78 -5.73
CA LEU A 172 8.27 8.42 -4.36
C LEU A 172 9.72 8.78 -4.03
N ASP A 173 10.67 8.47 -4.92
CA ASP A 173 12.08 8.80 -4.71
C ASP A 173 12.32 10.32 -4.62
N ALA A 174 11.73 11.08 -5.54
CA ALA A 174 11.82 12.53 -5.53
C ALA A 174 11.18 13.13 -4.26
N GLU A 175 10.04 12.59 -3.84
CA GLU A 175 9.36 13.05 -2.64
C GLU A 175 10.12 12.71 -1.36
N ARG A 176 10.71 11.51 -1.28
CA ARG A 176 11.48 11.08 -0.11
C ARG A 176 12.61 12.06 0.20
N ALA A 177 13.35 12.51 -0.82
CA ALA A 177 14.38 13.54 -0.65
C ALA A 177 13.82 14.86 -0.09
N ARG A 178 12.62 15.28 -0.55
CA ARG A 178 11.95 16.51 -0.11
C ARG A 178 11.43 16.40 1.32
N VAL A 179 10.85 15.26 1.69
CA VAL A 179 10.36 14.96 3.05
C VAL A 179 11.51 15.07 4.05
N TRP A 180 12.65 14.45 3.76
CA TRP A 180 13.83 14.57 4.61
C TRP A 180 14.34 16.00 4.73
N SER A 181 14.32 16.78 3.65
CA SER A 181 14.68 18.19 3.69
C SER A 181 13.74 19.00 4.58
N ARG A 182 12.41 18.83 4.42
CA ARG A 182 11.39 19.51 5.24
C ARG A 182 11.49 19.15 6.72
N ALA A 183 11.66 17.88 7.05
CA ALA A 183 11.80 17.43 8.42
C ALA A 183 13.00 18.08 9.13
N ARG A 184 14.13 18.24 8.43
CA ARG A 184 15.32 18.95 8.97
C ARG A 184 15.07 20.43 9.21
N GLN A 185 14.24 21.08 8.39
CA GLN A 185 13.88 22.49 8.55
C GLN A 185 12.89 22.73 9.68
N THR A 186 12.04 21.74 9.98
CA THR A 186 11.06 21.82 11.08
C THR A 186 11.65 21.39 12.44
N ALA A 187 12.81 20.70 12.45
CA ALA A 187 13.46 20.30 13.69
C ALA A 187 13.88 21.54 14.51
N PRO A 188 13.45 21.67 15.78
CA PRO A 188 13.82 22.80 16.61
C PRO A 188 15.34 22.85 16.79
N GLN A 189 15.92 24.04 16.56
CA GLN A 189 17.35 24.30 16.75
C GLN A 189 17.68 24.08 18.24
N PRO A 190 18.65 23.22 18.59
CA PRO A 190 19.01 23.01 19.99
C PRO A 190 19.50 24.34 20.56
N SER A 191 18.84 24.82 21.62
CA SER A 191 19.26 26.01 22.36
C SER A 191 20.70 25.82 22.84
N PRO A 192 21.59 26.82 22.71
CA PRO A 192 22.96 26.71 23.19
C PRO A 192 22.95 26.53 24.72
N PRO A 193 23.89 25.76 25.28
CA PRO A 193 24.07 25.68 26.73
C PRO A 193 24.53 27.05 27.26
N GLU A 194 23.89 27.52 28.33
CA GLU A 194 24.37 28.64 29.17
C GLU A 194 25.69 28.30 29.86
#